data_AF-A0A2D6DTS1-F1
#
_entry.id   AF-A0A2D6DTS1-F1
#
_cell.length_a   1.000
_cell.length_b   1.000
_cell.length_c   1.000
_cell.angle_alpha   90.00
_cell.angle_beta   90.00
_cell.angle_gamma   90.00
#
_symmetry.space_group_name_H-M   'P 1'
#
loop_
_entity.id
_entity.type
_entity.pdbx_description
1 polymer ?
#
loop_
_entity_poly.entity_id
_entity_poly.type
_entity_poly.pdbx_seq_one_letter_code
_entity_poly.pdbx_strand_id
1 'polypeptide(L)'
;MSTRWVWLPATAWTLSYFITNLTQGYQWGPHFFVTIAGLAATFWIGTLLRQRSWFLLIGGSLGAALAFYLVTNTGTWALSGQYAKTWAGWIQCQTTGLPGYAPAWMFLKGQLAASVLFTPLFLLGQGHFRRPEQEIIKPATTSRACRG
;
A
#
# COMPACT_ATOMS: atom_id res chain seq x y z
N MET A 1 -5.02 -12.25 11.05
CA MET A 1 -5.44 -10.87 11.37
C MET A 1 -6.92 -10.77 11.08
N SER A 2 -7.72 -10.43 12.08
CA SER A 2 -9.16 -10.21 11.88
C SER A 2 -9.33 -8.95 11.01
N THR A 3 -10.25 -9.00 10.03
CA THR A 3 -10.53 -7.93 9.06
C THR A 3 -10.84 -6.57 9.72
N ARG A 4 -11.17 -6.59 11.01
CA ARG A 4 -11.44 -5.46 11.91
C ARG A 4 -10.34 -4.41 11.92
N TRP A 5 -9.07 -4.83 11.85
CA TRP A 5 -7.93 -3.93 11.98
C TRP A 5 -7.60 -3.16 10.71
N VAL A 6 -8.22 -3.49 9.58
CA VAL A 6 -8.04 -2.78 8.31
C VAL A 6 -8.74 -1.41 8.33
N TRP A 7 -9.80 -1.27 9.14
CA TRP A 7 -10.56 -0.03 9.24
C TRP A 7 -9.76 1.10 9.85
N LEU A 8 -8.89 0.82 10.82
CA LEU A 8 -8.04 1.84 11.48
C LEU A 8 -7.18 2.63 10.49
N PRO A 9 -6.29 2.01 9.68
CA PRO A 9 -5.48 2.74 8.72
C PRO A 9 -6.33 3.36 7.60
N ALA A 10 -7.44 2.72 7.20
CA ALA A 10 -8.34 3.27 6.19
C ALA A 10 -8.99 4.58 6.68
N THR A 11 -9.56 4.59 7.89
CA THR A 11 -10.17 5.79 8.48
C THR A 11 -9.14 6.88 8.74
N ALA A 12 -7.94 6.51 9.21
CA ALA A 12 -6.87 7.47 9.46
C ALA A 12 -6.40 8.15 8.17
N TRP A 13 -6.26 7.38 7.08
CA TRP A 13 -5.92 7.92 5.76
C TRP A 13 -7.03 8.83 5.23
N THR A 14 -8.29 8.41 5.32
CA THR A 14 -9.43 9.23 4.89
C THR A 14 -9.46 10.54 5.65
N LEU A 15 -9.43 10.53 6.99
CA LEU A 15 -9.41 11.77 7.79
C LEU A 15 -8.24 12.68 7.41
N SER A 16 -7.04 12.12 7.21
CA SER A 16 -5.87 12.88 6.77
C SER A 16 -6.06 13.52 5.40
N TYR A 17 -6.68 12.81 4.45
CA TYR A 17 -7.04 13.36 3.14
C TYR A 17 -7.97 14.56 3.28
N PHE A 18 -8.99 14.44 4.15
CA PHE A 18 -9.94 15.53 4.34
C PHE A 18 -9.27 16.79 4.91
N ILE A 19 -8.46 16.62 5.96
CA ILE A 19 -7.73 17.72 6.61
C ILE A 19 -6.78 18.40 5.62
N THR A 20 -6.06 17.62 4.81
CA THR A 20 -5.08 18.16 3.85
C THR A 20 -5.74 18.96 2.73
N ASN A 21 -6.89 18.51 2.21
CA ASN A 21 -7.60 19.26 1.18
C ASN A 21 -8.16 20.59 1.73
N LEU A 22 -8.65 20.59 2.97
CA LEU A 22 -9.11 21.81 3.65
C LEU A 22 -7.98 22.82 3.84
N THR A 23 -6.79 22.38 4.28
CA THR A 23 -5.65 23.28 4.50
C THR A 23 -5.02 23.79 3.22
N GLN A 24 -5.11 23.03 2.12
CA GLN A 24 -4.56 23.42 0.82
C GLN A 24 -5.57 24.12 -0.11
N GLY A 25 -6.82 24.29 0.32
CA GLY A 25 -7.87 24.95 -0.45
C GLY A 25 -8.30 24.18 -1.71
N TYR A 26 -8.07 22.87 -1.76
CA TYR A 26 -8.42 22.03 -2.91
C TYR A 26 -9.91 21.62 -2.86
N GLN A 27 -10.55 21.66 -4.03
CA GLN A 27 -11.94 21.21 -4.22
C GLN A 27 -12.01 19.68 -4.27
N TRP A 28 -13.08 19.10 -3.72
CA TRP A 28 -13.33 17.66 -3.73
C TRP A 28 -13.65 17.20 -5.15
N GLY A 29 -12.67 16.59 -5.81
CA GLY A 29 -12.82 16.07 -7.16
C GLY A 29 -12.93 14.52 -7.21
N PRO A 30 -13.27 13.96 -8.38
CA PRO A 30 -13.36 12.52 -8.58
C PRO A 30 -12.02 11.77 -8.38
N HIS A 31 -10.90 12.49 -8.29
CA HIS A 31 -9.57 11.95 -7.97
C HIS A 31 -9.52 11.14 -6.67
N PHE A 32 -10.40 11.47 -5.70
CA PHE A 32 -10.52 10.71 -4.46
C PHE A 32 -10.88 9.23 -4.71
N PHE A 33 -11.83 8.97 -5.62
CA PHE A 33 -12.28 7.61 -5.93
C PHE A 33 -11.18 6.78 -6.60
N VAL A 34 -10.39 7.39 -7.48
CA VAL A 34 -9.24 6.71 -8.11
C VAL A 34 -8.23 6.27 -7.05
N THR A 35 -7.99 7.13 -6.05
CA THR A 35 -7.03 6.83 -4.99
C THR A 35 -7.54 5.70 -4.08
N ILE A 36 -8.82 5.74 -3.69
CA ILE A 36 -9.45 4.64 -2.94
C ILE A 36 -9.39 3.34 -3.73
N ALA A 37 -9.72 3.37 -5.03
CA ALA A 37 -9.67 2.19 -5.88
C ALA A 37 -8.24 1.61 -5.96
N GLY A 38 -7.23 2.48 -6.09
CA GLY A 38 -5.83 2.09 -6.04
C GLY A 38 -5.44 1.42 -4.71
N LEU A 39 -5.82 2.02 -3.58
CA LEU A 39 -5.54 1.46 -2.25
C LEU A 39 -6.24 0.11 -2.05
N ALA A 40 -7.50 -0.01 -2.49
CA ALA A 40 -8.26 -1.25 -2.44
C ALA A 40 -7.60 -2.35 -3.29
N ALA A 41 -7.10 -2.01 -4.48
CA ALA A 41 -6.38 -2.93 -5.34
C ALA A 41 -5.06 -3.40 -4.70
N THR A 42 -4.28 -2.49 -4.13
CA THR A 42 -3.04 -2.82 -3.39
C THR A 42 -3.33 -3.74 -2.20
N PHE A 43 -4.39 -3.46 -1.44
CA PHE A 43 -4.83 -4.33 -0.34
C PHE A 43 -5.20 -5.72 -0.85
N TRP A 44 -5.99 -5.81 -1.94
CA TRP A 44 -6.39 -7.07 -2.55
C TRP A 44 -5.18 -7.89 -2.98
N ILE A 45 -4.22 -7.30 -3.70
CA ILE A 45 -2.96 -7.96 -4.10
C ILE A 45 -2.22 -8.48 -2.87
N GLY A 46 -2.14 -7.69 -1.80
CA GLY A 46 -1.53 -8.11 -0.54
C GLY A 46 -2.22 -9.34 0.08
N THR A 47 -3.55 -9.42 0.03
CA THR A 47 -4.28 -10.59 0.53
C THR A 47 -4.00 -11.85 -0.27
N LEU A 48 -3.87 -11.75 -1.60
CA LEU A 48 -3.57 -12.89 -2.48
C LEU A 48 -2.15 -13.44 -2.25
N LEU A 49 -1.20 -12.58 -1.90
CA LEU A 49 0.20 -12.97 -1.70
C LEU A 49 0.52 -13.40 -0.26
N ARG A 50 -0.43 -13.29 0.68
CA ARG A 50 -0.21 -13.47 2.12
C ARG A 50 0.44 -14.79 2.56
N GLN A 51 0.27 -15.88 1.81
CA GLN A 51 0.82 -17.20 2.13
C GLN A 51 2.07 -17.55 1.29
N ARG A 52 2.61 -16.59 0.54
CA ARG A 52 3.79 -16.80 -0.31
C ARG A 52 5.09 -16.56 0.45
N SER A 53 6.20 -16.95 -0.16
CA SER A 53 7.52 -16.75 0.43
C SER A 53 7.84 -15.26 0.61
N TRP A 54 8.74 -14.96 1.55
CA TRP A 54 9.10 -13.59 1.90
C TRP A 54 9.62 -12.77 0.70
N PHE A 55 10.34 -13.40 -0.24
CA PHE A 55 10.77 -12.78 -1.49
C PHE A 55 9.59 -12.36 -2.38
N LEU A 56 8.57 -13.21 -2.52
CA LEU A 56 7.37 -12.88 -3.28
C LEU A 56 6.53 -11.79 -2.61
N LEU A 57 6.57 -11.68 -1.28
CA LEU A 57 5.90 -10.60 -0.54
C LEU A 57 6.56 -9.24 -0.80
N ILE A 58 7.90 -9.19 -0.83
CA ILE A 58 8.65 -7.96 -1.18
C ILE A 58 8.43 -7.61 -2.66
N GLY A 59 8.58 -8.58 -3.56
CA GLY A 59 8.32 -8.35 -4.99
C GLY A 59 6.86 -7.92 -5.26
N GLY A 60 5.92 -8.52 -4.53
CA GLY A 60 4.50 -8.16 -4.55
C GLY A 60 4.22 -6.74 -4.08
N SER A 61 4.89 -6.27 -3.02
CA SER A 61 4.70 -4.90 -2.54
C SER A 61 5.26 -3.88 -3.54
N LEU A 62 6.41 -4.16 -4.16
CA LEU A 62 6.96 -3.33 -5.23
C LEU A 62 6.06 -3.30 -6.47
N GLY A 63 5.54 -4.46 -6.88
CA GLY A 63 4.58 -4.56 -7.97
C GLY A 63 3.30 -3.79 -7.68
N ALA A 64 2.78 -3.87 -6.46
CA ALA A 64 1.59 -3.13 -6.06
C ALA A 64 1.83 -1.62 -6.00
N ALA A 65 3.02 -1.17 -5.57
CA ALA A 65 3.42 0.24 -5.61
C ALA A 65 3.49 0.77 -7.05
N LEU A 66 4.06 0.01 -7.97
CA LEU A 66 4.09 0.34 -9.39
C LEU A 66 2.69 0.41 -10.00
N ALA A 67 1.85 -0.60 -9.73
CA ALA A 67 0.48 -0.62 -10.23
C ALA A 67 -0.34 0.57 -9.70
N PHE A 68 -0.23 0.86 -8.41
CA PHE A 68 -0.88 2.02 -7.79
C PHE A 68 -0.44 3.32 -8.45
N TYR A 69 0.86 3.51 -8.67
CA TYR A 69 1.42 4.68 -9.35
C TYR A 69 0.87 4.84 -10.77
N LEU A 70 0.87 3.74 -11.55
CA LEU A 70 0.40 3.78 -12.93
C LEU A 70 -1.09 4.14 -13.01
N VAL A 71 -1.92 3.50 -12.18
CA VAL A 71 -3.38 3.71 -12.18
C VAL A 71 -3.75 5.10 -11.71
N THR A 72 -3.15 5.58 -10.62
CA THR A 72 -3.50 6.88 -10.05
C THR A 72 -3.11 8.03 -10.97
N ASN A 73 -1.91 8.00 -11.57
CA ASN A 73 -1.53 9.02 -12.54
C ASN A 73 -2.32 8.93 -13.85
N THR A 74 -2.65 7.73 -14.32
CA THR A 74 -3.56 7.57 -15.47
C THR A 74 -4.94 8.14 -15.17
N GLY A 75 -5.45 7.93 -13.95
CA GLY A 75 -6.70 8.54 -13.50
C GLY A 75 -6.61 10.07 -13.44
N THR A 76 -5.48 10.63 -13.00
CA THR A 76 -5.23 12.08 -13.07
C THR A 76 -5.21 12.57 -14.51
N TRP A 77 -4.54 11.88 -15.43
CA TRP A 77 -4.57 12.21 -16.85
C TRP A 77 -5.97 12.12 -17.45
N ALA A 78 -6.80 11.16 -17.04
CA ALA A 78 -8.16 10.99 -17.53
C ALA A 78 -9.12 12.07 -16.97
N LEU A 79 -9.02 12.39 -15.68
CA LEU A 79 -9.97 13.27 -14.98
C LEU A 79 -9.57 14.75 -14.97
N SER A 80 -8.27 15.05 -14.98
CA SER A 80 -7.79 16.44 -14.98
C SER A 80 -7.93 17.07 -16.35
N GLY A 81 -8.43 18.31 -16.41
CA GLY A 81 -8.40 19.13 -17.62
C GLY A 81 -7.00 19.70 -17.95
N GLN A 82 -6.03 19.53 -17.05
CA GLN A 82 -4.70 20.15 -17.16
C GLN A 82 -3.72 19.34 -18.04
N TYR A 83 -4.06 18.08 -18.34
CA TYR A 83 -3.26 17.25 -19.24
C TYR A 83 -3.93 17.12 -20.60
N ALA A 84 -3.14 17.25 -21.66
CA ALA A 84 -3.61 16.93 -23.01
C ALA A 84 -4.00 15.44 -23.11
N LYS A 85 -5.17 15.14 -23.68
CA LYS A 85 -5.67 13.77 -23.88
C LYS A 85 -4.99 13.08 -25.06
N THR A 86 -3.67 13.11 -25.05
CA THR A 86 -2.79 12.52 -26.06
C THR A 86 -1.80 11.59 -25.37
N TRP A 87 -1.13 10.74 -26.16
CA TRP A 87 -0.08 9.87 -25.66
C TRP A 87 1.06 10.65 -24.98
N ALA A 88 1.43 11.81 -25.52
CA ALA A 88 2.43 12.68 -24.92
C ALA A 88 1.99 13.22 -23.54
N GLY A 89 0.72 13.61 -23.40
CA GLY A 89 0.16 14.04 -22.12
C GLY A 89 0.08 12.90 -21.08
N TRP A 90 -0.16 11.68 -21.53
CA TRP A 90 -0.08 10.49 -20.67
C TRP A 90 1.38 10.25 -20.21
N ILE A 91 2.37 10.28 -21.11
CA ILE A 91 3.77 10.16 -20.70
C ILE A 91 4.15 11.28 -19.70
N GLN A 92 3.67 12.50 -19.94
CA GLN A 92 3.90 13.63 -19.04
C GLN A 92 3.35 13.37 -17.64
N CYS A 93 2.13 12.85 -17.49
CA CYS A 93 1.59 12.53 -16.16
C CYS A 93 2.37 11.41 -15.46
N GLN A 94 2.97 10.48 -16.20
CA GLN A 94 3.78 9.40 -15.64
C GLN A 94 5.20 9.82 -15.26
N THR A 95 5.69 10.99 -15.71
CA THR A 95 7.11 11.36 -15.58
C THR A 95 7.26 12.73 -14.90
N THR A 96 7.12 13.80 -15.67
CA THR A 96 7.41 15.17 -15.26
C THR A 96 6.29 15.80 -14.45
N GLY A 97 5.05 15.35 -14.64
CA GLY A 97 3.88 15.96 -14.04
C GLY A 97 3.55 17.34 -14.62
N LEU A 98 2.81 18.14 -13.85
CA LEU A 98 2.47 19.51 -14.21
C LEU A 98 3.61 20.47 -13.84
N PRO A 99 3.88 21.52 -14.65
CA PRO A 99 4.82 22.57 -14.29
C PRO A 99 4.44 23.23 -12.96
N GLY A 100 5.43 23.51 -12.10
CA GLY A 100 5.21 24.10 -10.78
C GLY A 100 4.93 23.09 -9.66
N TYR A 101 4.82 21.81 -9.98
CA TYR A 101 4.71 20.72 -9.01
C TYR A 101 5.93 19.80 -9.04
N ALA A 102 6.11 19.04 -7.96
CA ALA A 102 7.13 18.00 -7.92
C ALA A 102 6.88 16.95 -9.02
N PRO A 103 7.93 16.43 -9.68
CA PRO A 103 7.78 15.40 -10.69
C PRO A 103 7.12 14.13 -10.16
N ALA A 104 6.27 13.51 -10.99
CA ALA A 104 5.50 12.32 -10.62
C ALA A 104 6.44 11.16 -10.20
N TRP A 105 7.56 10.97 -10.91
CA TRP A 105 8.51 9.90 -10.59
C TRP A 105 9.11 10.01 -9.17
N MET A 106 9.10 11.20 -8.56
CA MET A 106 9.63 11.41 -7.22
C MET A 106 8.73 10.76 -6.15
N PHE A 107 7.41 10.77 -6.37
CA PHE A 107 6.47 10.00 -5.56
C PHE A 107 6.73 8.50 -5.71
N LEU A 108 6.92 8.01 -6.95
CA LEU A 108 7.25 6.59 -7.18
C LEU A 108 8.52 6.18 -6.43
N LYS A 109 9.58 7.01 -6.49
CA LYS A 109 10.83 6.75 -5.76
C LYS A 109 10.58 6.62 -4.25
N GLY A 110 9.82 7.53 -3.66
CA GLY A 110 9.46 7.48 -2.24
C GLY A 110 8.63 6.23 -1.90
N GLN A 111 7.65 5.90 -2.73
CA GLN A 111 6.78 4.74 -2.56
C GLN A 111 7.56 3.41 -2.66
N LEU A 112 8.50 3.30 -3.60
CA LEU A 112 9.38 2.14 -3.75
C LEU A 112 10.33 2.03 -2.56
N ALA A 113 10.97 3.12 -2.15
CA ALA A 113 11.85 3.13 -0.98
C ALA A 113 11.11 2.69 0.29
N ALA A 114 9.89 3.20 0.50
CA ALA A 114 9.03 2.76 1.59
C ALA A 114 8.69 1.27 1.49
N SER A 115 8.40 0.75 0.30
CA SER A 115 8.09 -0.66 0.09
C SER A 115 9.30 -1.56 0.39
N VAL A 116 10.51 -1.16 -0.05
CA VAL A 116 11.77 -1.85 0.23
C VAL A 116 12.12 -1.80 1.71
N LEU A 117 11.83 -0.70 2.41
CA LEU A 117 12.17 -0.56 3.82
C LEU A 117 11.16 -1.27 4.74
N PHE A 118 9.87 -0.94 4.60
CA PHE A 118 8.85 -1.37 5.56
C PHE A 118 8.38 -2.81 5.34
N THR A 119 8.37 -3.32 4.10
CA THR A 119 7.94 -4.71 3.85
C THR A 119 8.87 -5.72 4.53
N PRO A 120 10.21 -5.65 4.36
CA PRO A 120 11.12 -6.56 5.05
C PRO A 120 11.11 -6.35 6.57
N LEU A 121 11.08 -5.11 7.06
CA LEU A 121 10.99 -4.84 8.51
C LEU A 121 9.76 -5.49 9.13
N PHE A 122 8.61 -5.41 8.45
CA PHE A 122 7.38 -6.06 8.89
C PHE A 122 7.51 -7.58 8.89
N LEU A 123 8.11 -8.18 7.85
CA LEU A 123 8.33 -9.63 7.77
C LEU A 123 9.32 -10.12 8.84
N LEU A 124 10.38 -9.37 9.13
CA LEU A 124 11.33 -9.66 10.20
C LEU A 124 10.66 -9.59 11.57
N GLY A 125 9.85 -8.55 11.82
CA GLY A 125 9.04 -8.44 13.02
C GLY A 125 8.10 -9.63 13.19
N GLN A 126 7.38 -10.02 12.14
CA GLN A 126 6.53 -11.22 12.18
C GLN A 126 7.33 -12.49 12.51
N GLY A 127 8.50 -12.69 11.91
CA GLY A 127 9.37 -13.82 12.22
C GLY A 127 9.80 -13.84 13.70
N HIS A 128 10.09 -12.67 14.26
CA HIS A 128 10.51 -12.53 15.66
C HIS A 128 9.37 -12.77 16.65
N PHE A 129 8.17 -12.23 16.41
CA PHE A 129 7.01 -12.36 17.31
C PHE A 129 6.21 -13.66 17.14
N ARG A 130 6.28 -14.30 15.97
CA ARG A 130 5.55 -15.55 15.71
C ARG A 130 6.20 -16.77 16.38
N ARG A 131 7.51 -16.74 16.63
CA ARG A 131 8.24 -17.77 17.42
C ARG A 131 7.78 -17.87 18.89
N PRO A 132 7.75 -16.78 19.68
CA PRO A 132 7.34 -16.85 21.08
C PRO A 132 5.88 -17.26 21.25
N GLU A 133 4.97 -16.86 20.35
CA GLU A 133 3.57 -17.28 20.44
C GLU A 133 3.37 -18.79 20.16
N GLN A 134 4.16 -19.39 19.27
CA GLN A 134 4.15 -20.84 19.06
C GLN A 134 4.69 -21.61 20.26
N GLU A 135 5.64 -21.03 20.99
CA GLU A 135 6.24 -21.63 22.19
C GLU A 135 5.26 -21.57 23.37
N ILE A 136 4.50 -20.48 23.51
CA ILE A 136 3.45 -20.32 24.53
C ILE A 136 2.23 -21.19 24.25
N ILE A 137 1.84 -21.34 22.98
CA ILE A 137 0.64 -22.10 22.58
C ILE A 137 0.90 -23.60 22.49
N LYS A 138 2.16 -24.06 22.43
CA LYS A 138 2.48 -25.49 22.43
C LYS A 138 1.90 -26.08 23.73
N PRO A 139 0.84 -26.91 23.67
CA PRO A 139 0.34 -27.55 24.87
C PRO A 139 1.50 -28.38 25.41
N ALA A 140 1.79 -28.25 26.71
CA ALA A 140 2.72 -29.12 27.38
C ALA A 140 2.22 -30.56 27.18
N THR A 141 2.77 -31.26 26.18
CA THR A 141 2.47 -32.65 25.91
C THR A 141 2.76 -33.37 27.21
N THR A 142 1.68 -33.75 27.88
CA THR A 142 1.72 -34.27 29.22
C THR A 142 2.44 -35.61 29.13
N SER A 143 3.70 -35.60 29.54
CA SER A 143 4.46 -36.77 29.94
C SER A 143 3.76 -37.39 31.16
N ARG A 144 2.68 -38.13 30.91
CA ARG A 144 2.03 -39.05 31.84
C ARG A 144 1.46 -40.23 31.06
N ALA A 145 2.35 -40.99 30.42
CA ALA A 145 2.08 -42.34 29.97
C ALA A 145 3.26 -43.27 30.37
N CYS A 146 3.72 -43.12 31.60
CA CYS A 146 4.61 -44.07 32.30
C CYS A 146 4.27 -43.98 33.78
N ARG A 147 3.32 -44.80 34.25
CA ARG A 147 3.15 -45.34 35.62
C ARG A 147 1.73 -45.88 35.78
N GLY A 148 1.62 -47.19 35.97
CA GLY A 148 0.38 -47.91 36.28
C GLY A 148 0.39 -49.28 35.65
#